data_AF-A0A3N5FVF8-F1
#
_entry.id   AF-A0A3N5FVF8-F1
#
_cell.length_a   1.000
_cell.length_b   1.000
_cell.length_c   1.000
_cell.angle_alpha   90.00
_cell.angle_beta   90.00
_cell.angle_gamma   90.00
#
_symmetry.space_group_name_H-M   'P 1'
#
loop_
_entity.id
_entity.type
_entity.pdbx_description
1 polymer ?
#
loop_
_entity_poly.entity_id
_entity_poly.type
_entity_poly.pdbx_seq_one_letter_code
_entity_poly.pdbx_strand_id
1 'polypeptide(L)'
;MIQNKIVVRYQDGKILKGQTSDFLPTKPAFHLSLIDAPFGSSTIEVKVSEVKAVFFVKDFAGNREYKEVQGFSASKSAGGRKITVSFQDGETLIGTTQGYDPKRTGFFIVPADADSNNDRCFVVQSSVQNVSFV
;
A
#
# COMPACT_ATOMS: atom_id res chain seq x y z
N MET A 1 3.37 -16.88 -14.32
CA MET A 1 3.91 -15.72 -13.56
C MET A 1 2.81 -15.22 -12.64
N ILE A 2 3.08 -15.05 -11.35
CA ILE A 2 2.11 -14.47 -10.41
C ILE A 2 2.13 -12.96 -10.62
N GLN A 3 1.00 -12.37 -11.02
CA GLN A 3 0.84 -10.92 -11.14
C GLN A 3 0.11 -10.40 -9.91
N ASN A 4 0.68 -9.39 -9.26
CA ASN A 4 0.05 -8.74 -8.13
C ASN A 4 -0.96 -7.71 -8.64
N LYS A 5 -2.21 -7.77 -8.16
CA LYS A 5 -3.16 -6.66 -8.34
C LYS A 5 -2.81 -5.59 -7.33
N ILE A 6 -2.64 -4.36 -7.82
CA ILE A 6 -2.25 -3.25 -6.98
C ILE A 6 -3.07 -2.01 -7.27
N VAL A 7 -3.23 -1.20 -6.23
CA VAL A 7 -3.68 0.19 -6.30
C VAL A 7 -2.51 1.07 -5.89
N VAL A 8 -2.08 1.94 -6.79
CA VAL A 8 -1.03 2.93 -6.53
C VAL A 8 -1.70 4.24 -6.17
N ARG A 9 -1.44 4.76 -4.97
CA ARG A 9 -1.82 6.12 -4.58
C ARG A 9 -0.59 7.02 -4.68
N TYR A 10 -0.69 8.08 -5.46
CA TYR A 10 0.36 9.10 -5.59
C TYR A 10 0.26 10.14 -4.47
N GLN A 11 1.36 10.85 -4.24
CA GLN A 11 1.42 11.94 -3.26
C GLN A 11 0.52 13.13 -3.64
N ASP A 12 0.21 13.29 -4.92
CA ASP A 12 -0.71 14.31 -5.46
C ASP A 12 -2.20 13.91 -5.36
N GLY A 13 -2.51 12.74 -4.78
CA GLY A 13 -3.86 12.20 -4.66
C GLY A 13 -4.33 11.40 -5.88
N LYS A 14 -3.56 11.32 -6.97
CA LYS A 14 -3.88 10.48 -8.12
C LYS A 14 -3.89 9.00 -7.72
N ILE A 15 -4.86 8.25 -8.25
CA ILE A 15 -5.00 6.80 -8.01
C ILE A 15 -4.96 6.06 -9.33
N LEU A 16 -4.10 5.05 -9.42
CA LEU A 16 -4.03 4.13 -10.56
C LEU A 16 -4.22 2.70 -10.10
N LYS A 17 -4.93 1.91 -10.91
CA LYS A 17 -5.19 0.48 -10.65
C LYS A 17 -4.59 -0.34 -11.77
N GLY A 18 -3.97 -1.45 -11.41
CA GLY A 18 -3.30 -2.28 -12.38
C GLY A 18 -2.65 -3.51 -11.80
N GLN A 19 -1.87 -4.17 -12.64
CA GLN A 19 -1.10 -5.34 -12.27
C GLN A 19 0.39 -5.04 -12.40
N THR A 20 1.20 -5.62 -11.52
CA THR A 20 2.66 -5.55 -11.60
C THR A 20 3.27 -6.92 -11.37
N SER A 21 4.42 -7.16 -11.98
CA SER A 21 5.25 -8.37 -11.79
C SER A 21 6.67 -8.06 -11.36
N ASP A 22 7.08 -6.79 -11.29
CA ASP A 22 8.47 -6.37 -11.08
C ASP A 22 8.66 -5.37 -9.93
N PHE A 23 7.60 -5.07 -9.16
CA PHE A 23 7.71 -4.26 -7.96
C PHE A 23 8.72 -4.84 -6.95
N LEU A 24 9.72 -4.04 -6.59
CA LEU A 24 10.67 -4.33 -5.52
C LEU A 24 10.86 -3.09 -4.63
N PRO A 25 10.77 -3.20 -3.30
CA PRO A 25 10.96 -2.07 -2.37
C PRO A 25 12.27 -1.31 -2.51
N THR A 26 13.29 -1.97 -3.04
CA THR A 26 14.65 -1.44 -3.22
C THR A 26 14.88 -0.80 -4.57
N LYS A 27 13.94 -0.93 -5.53
CA LYS A 27 14.03 -0.29 -6.84
C LYS A 27 13.36 1.08 -6.83
N PRO A 28 13.89 2.07 -7.59
CA PRO A 28 13.30 3.40 -7.66
C PRO A 28 12.01 3.46 -8.48
N ALA A 29 11.76 2.46 -9.33
CA ALA A 29 10.59 2.38 -10.19
C ALA A 29 10.20 0.93 -10.48
N PHE A 30 8.99 0.75 -10.97
CA PHE A 30 8.41 -0.53 -11.42
C PHE A 30 7.36 -0.28 -12.52
N HIS A 31 6.88 -1.34 -13.15
CA HIS A 31 5.88 -1.24 -14.21
C HIS A 31 4.49 -1.60 -13.71
N LEU A 32 3.50 -0.79 -14.13
CA LEU A 32 2.09 -1.00 -13.84
C LEU A 32 1.31 -1.16 -15.14
N SER A 33 0.77 -2.35 -15.38
CA SER A 33 -0.19 -2.61 -16.44
C SER A 33 -1.58 -2.16 -15.98
N LEU A 34 -2.06 -1.03 -16.50
CA LEU A 34 -3.35 -0.44 -16.15
C LEU A 34 -4.53 -1.33 -16.58
N ILE A 35 -5.55 -1.40 -15.74
CA ILE A 35 -6.78 -2.16 -16.06
C ILE A 35 -7.77 -1.39 -16.95
N ASP A 36 -7.73 -0.06 -16.93
CA ASP A 36 -8.72 0.80 -17.61
C ASP A 36 -8.20 1.39 -18.94
N ALA A 37 -7.11 0.85 -19.49
CA ALA A 37 -6.49 1.38 -20.70
C ALA A 37 -7.15 0.83 -21.97
N PRO A 38 -7.46 1.68 -22.98
CA PRO A 38 -7.90 1.22 -24.29
C PRO A 38 -6.79 0.38 -24.97
N PHE A 39 -7.21 -0.59 -25.80
CA PHE A 39 -6.35 -1.57 -26.48
C PHE A 39 -5.03 -0.99 -27.03
N GLY A 40 -3.89 -1.53 -26.57
CA GLY A 40 -2.63 -1.44 -27.31
C GLY A 40 -1.35 -1.30 -26.49
N SER A 41 -1.36 -0.54 -25.40
CA SER A 41 -0.23 -0.52 -24.45
C SER A 41 -0.63 0.22 -23.17
N SER A 42 -0.91 -0.55 -22.13
CA SER A 42 -1.43 -0.08 -20.85
C SER A 42 -0.39 -0.02 -19.75
N THR A 43 0.88 -0.33 -20.08
CA THR A 43 1.97 -0.38 -19.10
C THR A 43 2.63 0.97 -18.96
N ILE A 44 2.65 1.50 -17.75
CA ILE A 44 3.37 2.73 -17.40
C ILE A 44 4.49 2.43 -16.41
N GLU A 45 5.53 3.24 -16.44
CA GLU A 45 6.52 3.26 -15.35
C GLU A 45 5.97 4.08 -14.19
N VAL A 46 6.09 3.53 -12.97
CA VAL A 46 5.72 4.20 -11.72
C VAL A 46 6.99 4.45 -10.91
N LYS A 47 7.29 5.73 -10.66
CA LYS A 47 8.40 6.13 -9.79
C LYS A 47 7.97 6.08 -8.33
N VAL A 48 8.68 5.31 -7.51
CA VAL A 48 8.35 5.13 -6.09
C VAL A 48 8.42 6.45 -5.33
N SER A 49 9.28 7.38 -5.72
CA SER A 49 9.41 8.71 -5.12
C SER A 49 8.18 9.60 -5.25
N GLU A 50 7.29 9.34 -6.22
CA GLU A 50 6.05 10.09 -6.45
C GLU A 50 4.84 9.43 -5.78
N VAL A 51 5.03 8.22 -5.27
CA VAL A 51 3.98 7.39 -4.69
C VAL A 51 3.87 7.65 -3.19
N LYS A 52 2.64 7.65 -2.68
CA LYS A 52 2.32 7.63 -1.25
C LYS A 52 2.40 6.21 -0.71
N ALA A 53 1.68 5.31 -1.35
CA ALA A 53 1.65 3.89 -1.00
C ALA A 53 1.19 3.02 -2.18
N VAL A 54 1.66 1.77 -2.18
CA VAL A 54 1.21 0.71 -3.08
C VAL A 54 0.42 -0.30 -2.27
N PHE A 55 -0.87 -0.42 -2.56
CA PHE A 55 -1.79 -1.34 -1.89
C PHE A 55 -1.89 -2.62 -2.72
N PHE A 56 -1.55 -3.76 -2.13
CA PHE A 56 -1.74 -5.08 -2.74
C PHE A 56 -3.14 -5.54 -2.40
N VAL A 57 -3.98 -5.70 -3.42
CA VAL A 57 -5.43 -5.93 -3.25
C VAL A 57 -5.85 -7.30 -3.74
N LYS A 58 -6.87 -7.88 -3.11
CA LYS A 58 -7.49 -9.14 -3.56
C LYS A 58 -8.25 -8.94 -4.88
N ASP A 59 -8.96 -7.81 -4.99
CA ASP A 59 -9.67 -7.40 -6.20
C ASP A 59 -9.71 -5.86 -6.41
N PHE A 60 -10.09 -5.42 -7.60
CA PHE A 60 -10.14 -3.99 -7.96
C PHE A 60 -11.48 -3.29 -7.67
N ALA A 61 -12.55 -4.06 -7.44
CA ALA A 61 -13.86 -3.51 -7.14
C ALA A 61 -13.84 -2.92 -5.73
N GLY A 62 -13.28 -3.68 -4.78
CA GLY A 62 -13.30 -3.38 -3.36
C GLY A 62 -14.73 -3.20 -2.84
N ASN A 63 -14.85 -2.79 -1.58
CA ASN A 63 -16.10 -2.28 -1.05
C ASN A 63 -15.88 -0.82 -0.63
N ARG A 64 -16.42 0.13 -1.41
CA ARG A 64 -16.29 1.58 -1.14
C ARG A 64 -17.02 2.02 0.13
N GLU A 65 -18.01 1.27 0.56
CA GLU A 65 -18.79 1.56 1.78
C GLU A 65 -18.15 0.94 3.02
N TYR A 66 -17.15 0.06 2.83
CA TYR A 66 -16.44 -0.57 3.92
C TYR A 66 -15.54 0.44 4.64
N LYS A 67 -15.83 0.65 5.92
CA LYS A 67 -14.97 1.43 6.81
C LYS A 67 -13.99 0.48 7.47
N GLU A 68 -12.72 0.55 7.06
CA GLU A 68 -11.67 -0.24 7.69
C GLU A 68 -11.67 -0.03 9.20
N VAL A 69 -11.67 -1.13 9.94
CA VAL A 69 -11.65 -1.11 11.39
C VAL A 69 -10.27 -0.65 11.87
N GLN A 70 -10.22 0.51 12.50
CA GLN A 70 -8.99 1.13 13.01
C GLN A 70 -8.52 0.52 14.35
N GLY A 71 -8.70 -0.78 14.55
CA GLY A 71 -8.43 -1.44 15.82
C GLY A 71 -7.86 -2.84 15.64
N PHE A 72 -6.92 -3.21 16.50
CA PHE A 72 -6.47 -4.59 16.61
C PHE A 72 -7.52 -5.38 17.38
N SER A 73 -8.23 -6.29 16.71
CA SER A 73 -9.06 -7.29 17.40
C SER A 73 -8.20 -8.13 18.35
N ALA A 74 -8.65 -8.31 19.59
CA ALA A 74 -7.96 -9.12 20.59
C ALA A 74 -7.81 -10.60 20.19
N SER A 75 -8.58 -11.08 19.19
CA SER A 75 -8.61 -12.50 18.80
C SER A 75 -7.69 -12.89 17.65
N LYS A 76 -7.04 -11.92 16.97
CA LYS A 76 -6.11 -12.21 15.87
C LYS A 76 -4.74 -11.68 16.22
N SER A 77 -3.83 -12.58 16.59
CA SER A 77 -2.40 -12.31 16.68
C SER A 77 -1.87 -11.95 15.29
N ALA A 78 -2.00 -10.69 14.90
CA ALA A 78 -1.34 -10.18 13.71
C ALA A 78 0.17 -10.24 13.97
N GLY A 79 0.88 -11.09 13.22
CA GLY A 79 2.34 -11.18 13.32
C GLY A 79 2.98 -9.81 13.08
N GLY A 80 4.08 -9.54 13.78
CA GLY A 80 4.84 -8.29 13.68
C GLY A 80 4.53 -7.27 14.77
N ARG A 81 5.15 -6.10 14.66
CA ARG A 81 4.96 -4.97 15.59
C ARG A 81 3.76 -4.14 15.15
N LYS A 82 2.87 -3.84 16.09
CA LYS A 82 1.73 -2.96 15.86
C LYS A 82 2.21 -1.53 15.68
N ILE A 83 1.75 -0.86 14.64
CA ILE A 83 2.10 0.51 14.34
C ILE A 83 0.88 1.30 13.86
N THR A 84 0.95 2.61 14.09
CA THR A 84 0.11 3.62 13.43
C THR A 84 1.01 4.51 12.58
N VAL A 85 0.60 4.75 11.35
CA VAL A 85 1.30 5.61 10.39
C VAL A 85 0.40 6.76 10.02
N SER A 86 0.83 7.97 10.35
CA SER A 86 0.19 9.21 9.91
C SER A 86 0.90 9.72 8.66
N PHE A 87 0.13 10.00 7.62
CA PHE A 87 0.64 10.54 6.36
C PHE A 87 0.62 12.07 6.35
N GLN A 88 1.41 12.67 5.47
CA GLN A 88 1.49 14.14 5.33
C GLN A 88 0.17 14.79 4.89
N ASP A 89 -0.73 14.04 4.27
CA ASP A 89 -2.07 14.51 3.88
C ASP A 89 -3.13 14.31 4.98
N GLY A 90 -2.72 13.90 6.18
CA GLY A 90 -3.60 13.72 7.34
C GLY A 90 -4.31 12.36 7.39
N GLU A 91 -4.19 11.50 6.37
CA GLU A 91 -4.68 10.12 6.48
C GLU A 91 -3.89 9.32 7.52
N THR A 92 -4.49 8.27 8.07
CA THR A 92 -3.85 7.36 9.02
C THR A 92 -4.07 5.91 8.61
N LEU A 93 -3.02 5.09 8.70
CA LEU A 93 -3.05 3.64 8.48
C LEU A 93 -2.57 2.91 9.72
N ILE A 94 -3.35 1.93 10.17
CA ILE A 94 -3.05 1.11 11.36
C ILE A 94 -2.88 -0.33 10.91
N GLY A 95 -1.84 -0.98 11.41
CA GLY A 95 -1.54 -2.36 11.04
C GLY A 95 -0.30 -2.91 11.73
N THR A 96 0.19 -4.04 11.24
CA THR A 96 1.46 -4.61 11.72
C THR A 96 2.56 -4.51 10.67
N THR A 97 3.80 -4.38 11.16
CA THR A 97 5.00 -4.42 10.32
C THR A 97 5.99 -5.44 10.85
N GLN A 98 6.71 -6.10 9.96
CA GLN A 98 7.81 -7.01 10.32
C GLN A 98 9.11 -6.25 10.66
N GLY A 99 9.24 -5.01 10.20
CA GLY A 99 10.43 -4.20 10.44
C GLY A 99 10.25 -2.80 9.89
N TYR A 100 10.70 -1.82 10.67
CA TYR A 100 10.67 -0.41 10.32
C TYR A 100 12.07 0.18 10.45
N ASP A 101 12.50 0.87 9.41
CA ASP A 101 13.74 1.64 9.38
C ASP A 101 13.46 2.94 8.59
N PRO A 102 13.48 4.11 9.25
CA PRO A 102 13.17 5.38 8.60
C PRO A 102 14.17 5.79 7.52
N LYS A 103 15.31 5.09 7.39
CA LYS A 103 16.31 5.34 6.35
C LYS A 103 16.01 4.63 5.03
N ARG A 104 15.06 3.69 5.01
CA ARG A 104 14.67 2.97 3.79
C ARG A 104 13.66 3.77 2.98
N THR A 105 13.56 3.47 1.68
CA THR A 105 12.56 4.07 0.77
C THR A 105 11.13 3.89 1.28
N GLY A 106 10.87 2.79 1.98
CA GLY A 106 9.57 2.48 2.53
C GLY A 106 9.57 1.15 3.27
N PHE A 107 8.40 0.74 3.73
CA PHE A 107 8.20 -0.47 4.52
C PHE A 107 6.82 -1.06 4.28
N PHE A 108 6.66 -2.34 4.62
CA PHE A 108 5.36 -3.01 4.51
C PHE A 108 4.55 -2.89 5.79
N ILE A 109 3.24 -2.72 5.60
CA ILE A 109 2.21 -2.79 6.62
C ILE A 109 1.17 -3.81 6.18
N VAL A 110 0.77 -4.70 7.06
CA VAL A 110 -0.44 -5.51 6.91
C VAL A 110 -1.54 -4.78 7.69
N PRO A 111 -2.64 -4.34 7.04
CA PRO A 111 -3.74 -3.66 7.74
C PRO A 111 -4.25 -4.47 8.92
N ALA A 112 -4.63 -3.80 10.00
CA ALA A 112 -5.16 -4.46 11.20
C ALA A 112 -6.49 -5.20 10.94
N ASP A 113 -7.21 -4.75 9.91
CA ASP A 113 -8.49 -5.27 9.49
C ASP A 113 -8.33 -6.50 8.58
N ALA A 114 -8.68 -7.67 9.10
CA ALA A 114 -8.58 -8.94 8.37
C ALA A 114 -9.57 -9.06 7.20
N ASP A 115 -10.66 -8.31 7.24
CA ASP A 115 -11.68 -8.30 6.20
C ASP A 115 -11.39 -7.22 5.14
N SER A 116 -10.30 -6.46 5.30
CA SER A 116 -9.83 -5.51 4.30
C SER A 116 -9.56 -6.21 2.96
N ASN A 117 -9.83 -5.48 1.87
CA ASN A 117 -9.42 -5.87 0.53
C ASN A 117 -7.89 -5.77 0.33
N ASN A 118 -7.19 -5.08 1.23
CA ASN A 118 -5.75 -4.90 1.19
C ASN A 118 -5.04 -6.05 1.92
N ASP A 119 -4.29 -6.88 1.20
CA ASP A 119 -3.46 -7.94 1.79
C ASP A 119 -2.24 -7.36 2.52
N ARG A 120 -1.62 -6.34 1.90
CA ARG A 120 -0.52 -5.56 2.47
C ARG A 120 -0.35 -4.25 1.71
N CYS A 121 0.30 -3.30 2.35
CA CYS A 121 0.59 -1.98 1.80
C CYS A 121 2.09 -1.74 1.87
N PHE A 122 2.72 -1.33 0.77
CA PHE A 122 4.04 -0.73 0.84
C PHE A 122 3.87 0.78 1.00
N VAL A 123 4.28 1.30 2.16
CA VAL A 123 4.23 2.72 2.48
C VAL A 123 5.56 3.37 2.11
N VAL A 124 5.52 4.46 1.35
CA VAL A 124 6.72 5.23 0.98
C VAL A 124 7.07 6.20 2.10
N GLN A 125 8.30 6.10 2.60
CA GLN A 125 8.77 6.85 3.77
C GLN A 125 8.65 8.37 3.59
N SER A 126 8.89 8.87 2.37
CA SER A 126 8.81 10.30 2.07
C SER A 126 7.40 10.87 2.19
N SER A 127 6.36 10.04 2.27
CA SER A 127 4.96 10.44 2.42
C SER A 127 4.46 10.33 3.86
N VAL A 128 5.31 9.82 4.76
CA VAL A 128 4.99 9.63 6.18
C VAL A 128 5.31 10.90 6.95
N GLN A 129 4.37 11.31 7.80
CA GLN A 129 4.59 12.36 8.79
C GLN A 129 5.11 11.78 10.11
N ASN A 130 4.51 10.68 10.57
CA ASN A 130 4.91 10.04 11.83
C ASN A 130 4.63 8.53 11.81
N VAL A 131 5.44 7.78 12.56
CA VAL A 131 5.21 6.36 12.87
C VAL A 131 5.25 6.18 14.38
N SER A 132 4.18 5.65 14.96
CA SER A 132 4.14 5.27 16.38
C SER A 132 3.94 3.77 16.53
N PHE A 133 4.62 3.18 17.50
CA PHE A 133 4.38 1.80 17.92
C PHE A 133 3.25 1.77 18.95
N VAL A 134 2.36 0.78 18.83
CA VAL A 134 1.23 0.56 19.73
C VAL A 134 1.57 -0.53 20.74
#